data_AF-A0A1S8ZZQ4-F1
#
_entry.id   AF-A0A1S8ZZQ4-F1
#
_cell.length_a   1.000
_cell.length_b   1.000
_cell.length_c   1.000
_cell.angle_alpha   90.00
_cell.angle_beta   90.00
_cell.angle_gamma   90.00
#
_symmetry.space_group_name_H-M   'P 1'
#
loop_
_entity.id
_entity.type
_entity.pdbx_description
1 polymer ?
#
loop_
_entity_poly.entity_id
_entity_poly.type
_entity_poly.pdbx_seq_one_letter_code
_entity_poly.pdbx_strand_id
1 'polypeptide(L)'
;MKILITAIKFALLIALIISPVLLFNNLRKRNFKYPFISYLITAVLITFFFILVVAWWSHFSTELLLSHYGYDANAFTETERTRNVAVENLEKVKKLRISKMGIGWPLKACIFYPFYFPYLLIVYFGMYFFKKNQLKSKSIKA
;
A
#
# COMPACT_ATOMS: atom_id res chain seq x y z
N MET A 1 -14.65 13.88 5.74
CA MET A 1 -13.25 13.66 5.26
C MET A 1 -12.57 12.42 5.84
N LYS A 2 -12.48 12.28 7.18
CA LYS A 2 -11.68 11.21 7.83
C LYS A 2 -12.08 9.79 7.45
N ILE A 3 -13.36 9.46 7.60
CA ILE A 3 -13.90 8.12 7.27
C ILE A 3 -13.55 7.73 5.83
N LEU A 4 -13.72 8.66 4.88
CA LEU A 4 -13.43 8.41 3.47
C LEU A 4 -11.94 8.10 3.24
N ILE A 5 -11.04 8.92 3.79
CA ILE A 5 -9.59 8.71 3.70
C ILE A 5 -9.19 7.36 4.30
N THR A 6 -9.75 7.03 5.46
CA THR A 6 -9.50 5.77 6.14
C THR A 6 -10.01 4.58 5.32
N ALA A 7 -11.21 4.67 4.75
CA ALA A 7 -11.79 3.64 3.90
C ALA A 7 -10.94 3.39 2.65
N ILE A 8 -10.48 4.45 1.97
CA ILE A 8 -9.62 4.33 0.79
C ILE A 8 -8.27 3.71 1.17
N LYS A 9 -7.69 4.10 2.32
CA LYS A 9 -6.46 3.48 2.82
C LYS A 9 -6.63 1.97 3.04
N PHE A 10 -7.74 1.54 3.66
CA PHE A 10 -8.02 0.11 3.84
C PHE A 10 -8.23 -0.60 2.50
N ALA A 11 -8.96 -0.01 1.57
CA ALA A 11 -9.17 -0.58 0.24
C ALA A 11 -7.83 -0.78 -0.51
N LEU A 12 -6.93 0.21 -0.45
CA LEU A 12 -5.59 0.11 -1.04
C LEU A 12 -4.73 -0.98 -0.39
N LEU A 13 -4.80 -1.14 0.93
CA LEU A 13 -4.09 -2.20 1.65
C LEU A 13 -4.61 -3.59 1.26
N ILE A 14 -5.93 -3.75 1.18
CA ILE A 14 -6.56 -5.00 0.74
C ILE A 14 -6.14 -5.32 -0.70
N ALA A 15 -6.16 -4.33 -1.59
CA ALA A 15 -5.72 -4.50 -2.97
C ALA A 15 -4.25 -4.94 -3.06
N LEU A 16 -3.37 -4.38 -2.23
CA LEU A 16 -1.96 -4.76 -2.18
C LEU A 16 -1.77 -6.23 -1.77
N ILE A 17 -2.51 -6.69 -0.76
CA ILE A 17 -2.46 -8.08 -0.26
C ILE A 17 -3.02 -9.06 -1.31
N ILE A 18 -4.13 -8.72 -1.96
CA ILE A 18 -4.82 -9.60 -2.92
C ILE A 18 -4.08 -9.66 -4.26
N SER A 19 -3.39 -8.57 -4.66
CA SER A 19 -2.64 -8.44 -5.91
C SER A 19 -1.76 -9.66 -6.26
N PRO A 20 -0.81 -10.11 -5.42
CA PRO A 20 0.06 -11.24 -5.76
C PRO A 20 -0.71 -12.56 -5.93
N VAL A 21 -1.82 -12.76 -5.19
CA VAL A 21 -2.69 -13.94 -5.34
C VAL A 21 -3.38 -13.96 -6.71
N LEU A 22 -3.90 -12.81 -7.14
CA LEU A 22 -4.52 -12.66 -8.46
C LEU A 22 -3.49 -12.87 -9.58
N LEU A 23 -2.28 -12.34 -9.41
CA LEU A 23 -1.18 -12.52 -10.36
C LEU A 23 -0.77 -13.97 -10.52
N PHE A 24 -0.65 -14.72 -9.42
CA PHE A 24 -0.37 -16.15 -9.47
C PHE A 24 -1.40 -16.92 -10.32
N ASN A 25 -2.69 -16.64 -10.10
CA ASN A 25 -3.76 -17.29 -10.85
C ASN A 25 -3.76 -16.92 -12.34
N ASN A 26 -3.41 -15.68 -12.69
CA ASN A 26 -3.38 -15.23 -14.08
C ASN A 26 -2.15 -15.78 -14.83
N LEU A 27 -0.97 -15.72 -14.22
CA LEU A 27 0.27 -16.18 -14.84
C LEU A 27 0.30 -17.69 -15.07
N ARG A 28 -0.33 -18.48 -14.20
CA ARG A 28 -0.44 -19.93 -14.40
C ARG A 28 -1.28 -20.30 -15.63
N LYS A 29 -2.26 -19.48 -16.03
CA LYS A 29 -3.03 -19.74 -17.27
C LYS A 29 -2.15 -19.63 -18.52
N ARG A 30 -0.98 -19.00 -18.40
CA ARG A 30 0.00 -18.83 -19.47
C ARG A 30 1.08 -19.91 -19.32
N ASN A 31 1.35 -20.65 -20.39
CA ASN A 31 2.36 -21.71 -20.42
C ASN A 31 3.78 -21.13 -20.55
N PHE A 32 4.26 -20.45 -19.52
CA PHE A 32 5.64 -19.96 -19.48
C PHE A 32 6.62 -21.08 -19.11
N LYS A 33 7.82 -21.07 -19.73
CA LYS A 33 8.91 -22.01 -19.44
C LYS A 33 9.42 -21.92 -18.00
N TYR A 34 9.36 -20.73 -17.39
CA TYR A 34 9.85 -20.46 -16.02
C TYR A 34 8.78 -19.74 -15.17
N PRO A 35 7.73 -20.45 -14.70
CA PRO A 35 6.58 -19.82 -14.04
C PRO A 35 6.93 -19.05 -12.77
N PHE A 36 7.93 -19.52 -12.01
CA PHE A 36 8.42 -18.84 -10.81
C PHE A 36 9.08 -17.49 -11.10
N ILE A 37 10.01 -17.46 -12.06
CA ILE A 37 10.76 -16.25 -12.42
C ILE A 37 9.81 -15.22 -13.02
N SER A 38 8.92 -15.65 -13.93
CA SER A 38 7.90 -14.78 -14.52
C SER A 38 6.96 -14.21 -13.47
N TYR A 39 6.57 -15.00 -12.47
CA TYR A 39 5.80 -14.52 -11.32
C TYR A 39 6.57 -13.48 -10.51
N LEU A 40 7.80 -13.76 -10.13
CA LEU A 40 8.57 -12.90 -9.25
C LEU A 40 8.81 -11.52 -9.88
N ILE A 41 9.23 -11.47 -11.15
CA ILE A 41 9.46 -10.21 -11.88
C ILE A 41 8.14 -9.41 -11.99
N THR A 42 7.06 -10.08 -12.40
CA THR A 42 5.77 -9.41 -12.62
C THR A 42 5.16 -8.92 -11.30
N ALA A 43 5.24 -9.75 -10.24
CA ALA A 43 4.76 -9.40 -8.92
C ALA A 43 5.56 -8.26 -8.32
N VAL A 44 6.89 -8.26 -8.47
CA VAL A 44 7.74 -7.16 -8.00
C VAL A 44 7.37 -5.85 -8.68
N LEU A 45 7.27 -5.83 -10.01
CA LEU A 45 6.93 -4.62 -10.76
C LEU A 45 5.56 -4.05 -10.37
N ILE A 46 4.54 -4.92 -10.30
CA ILE A 46 3.18 -4.50 -9.99
C ILE A 46 3.08 -4.05 -8.53
N THR A 47 3.61 -4.82 -7.58
CA THR A 47 3.48 -4.47 -6.16
C THR A 47 4.32 -3.25 -5.80
N PHE A 48 5.47 -3.04 -6.45
CA PHE A 48 6.24 -1.80 -6.33
C PHE A 48 5.43 -0.59 -6.81
N PHE A 49 4.79 -0.68 -7.98
CA PHE A 49 3.90 0.38 -8.47
C PHE A 49 2.74 0.66 -7.50
N PHE A 50 2.09 -0.40 -6.99
CA PHE A 50 1.04 -0.23 -5.98
C PHE A 50 1.55 0.46 -4.72
N ILE A 51 2.74 0.10 -4.22
CA ILE A 51 3.31 0.73 -3.03
C ILE A 51 3.59 2.22 -3.26
N LEU A 52 4.03 2.62 -4.46
CA LEU A 52 4.15 4.03 -4.83
C LEU A 52 2.80 4.75 -4.80
N VAL A 53 1.74 4.13 -5.35
CA VAL A 53 0.38 4.70 -5.32
C VAL A 53 -0.13 4.84 -3.88
N VAL A 54 0.09 3.84 -3.02
CA VAL A 54 -0.29 3.91 -1.60
C VAL A 54 0.47 5.02 -0.87
N ALA A 55 1.77 5.14 -1.11
CA ALA A 55 2.59 6.18 -0.48
C ALA A 55 2.18 7.60 -0.95
N TRP A 56 1.95 7.77 -2.26
CA TRP A 56 1.43 9.01 -2.83
C TRP A 56 0.07 9.37 -2.24
N TRP A 57 -0.87 8.41 -2.20
CA TRP A 57 -2.19 8.62 -1.60
C TRP A 57 -2.10 8.99 -0.11
N SER A 58 -1.21 8.35 0.64
CA SER A 58 -0.99 8.67 2.06
C SER A 58 -0.49 10.11 2.24
N HIS A 59 0.36 10.60 1.34
CA HIS A 59 0.86 11.97 1.38
C HIS A 59 -0.26 12.97 1.02
N PHE A 60 -0.93 12.73 -0.11
CA PHE A 60 -2.02 13.57 -0.62
C PHE A 60 -3.19 13.66 0.38
N SER A 61 -3.61 12.54 0.95
CA SER A 61 -4.69 12.52 1.93
C SER A 61 -4.36 13.26 3.23
N THR A 62 -3.08 13.29 3.63
CA THR A 62 -2.62 14.06 4.80
C THR A 62 -2.72 15.56 4.53
N GLU A 63 -2.35 16.00 3.34
CA GLU A 63 -2.44 17.40 2.91
C GLU A 63 -3.89 17.88 2.80
N LEU A 64 -4.75 17.06 2.19
CA LEU A 64 -6.18 17.31 2.09
C LEU A 64 -6.86 17.34 3.47
N LEU A 65 -6.37 16.52 4.43
CA LEU A 65 -6.85 16.58 5.82
C LEU A 65 -6.39 17.86 6.54
N LEU A 66 -5.13 18.28 6.34
CA LEU A 66 -4.60 19.53 6.91
C LEU A 66 -5.37 20.75 6.40
N SER A 67 -5.60 20.82 5.08
CA SER A 67 -6.40 21.89 4.47
C SER A 67 -7.84 21.90 5.02
N HIS A 68 -8.44 20.72 5.22
CA HIS A 68 -9.78 20.63 5.81
C HIS A 68 -9.85 21.14 7.26
N TYR A 69 -8.77 21.06 8.02
CA TYR A 69 -8.70 21.64 9.37
C TYR A 69 -8.39 23.14 9.39
N GLY A 70 -8.23 23.78 8.23
CA GLY A 70 -7.84 25.19 8.15
C GLY A 70 -6.36 25.44 8.41
N TYR A 71 -5.51 24.40 8.31
CA TYR A 71 -4.07 24.57 8.40
C TYR A 71 -3.53 25.19 7.10
N ASP A 72 -2.94 26.37 7.21
CA ASP A 72 -2.29 27.04 6.09
C ASP A 72 -0.82 26.61 6.01
N ALA A 73 -0.48 25.79 5.01
CA ALA A 73 0.89 25.32 4.82
C ALA A 73 1.85 26.41 4.33
N ASN A 74 1.32 27.51 3.77
CA ASN A 74 2.10 28.57 3.12
C ASN A 74 2.36 29.76 4.06
N ALA A 75 1.72 29.80 5.23
CA ALA A 75 1.94 30.86 6.21
C ALA A 75 3.37 30.83 6.77
N PHE A 76 3.90 32.03 7.05
CA PHE A 76 5.30 32.24 7.47
C PHE A 76 5.53 31.94 8.95
N THR A 77 4.51 32.15 9.80
CA THR A 77 4.61 31.92 11.25
C THR A 77 3.69 30.81 11.75
N GLU A 78 4.08 30.11 12.82
CA GLU A 78 3.32 29.01 13.42
C GLU A 78 1.91 29.43 13.89
N THR A 79 1.81 30.66 14.39
CA THR A 79 0.55 31.28 14.82
C THR A 79 -0.38 31.54 13.64
N GLU A 80 0.14 31.92 12.47
CA GLU A 80 -0.65 32.07 11.24
C GLU A 80 -1.07 30.72 10.65
N ARG A 81 -0.16 29.73 10.66
CA ARG A 81 -0.42 28.37 10.14
C ARG A 81 -1.58 27.67 10.84
N THR A 82 -1.81 27.99 12.12
CA THR A 82 -2.83 27.36 12.96
C THR A 82 -3.99 28.29 13.30
N ARG A 83 -4.01 29.52 12.76
CA ARG A 83 -5.00 30.57 13.08
C ARG A 83 -6.45 30.14 12.87
N ASN A 84 -6.70 29.33 11.86
CA ASN A 84 -8.05 28.86 11.50
C ASN A 84 -8.34 27.43 12.00
N VAL A 85 -7.41 26.84 12.78
CA VAL A 85 -7.55 25.49 13.32
C VAL A 85 -8.27 25.55 14.66
N ALA A 86 -9.35 24.79 14.81
CA ALA A 86 -10.04 24.66 16.10
C ALA A 86 -9.09 24.10 17.18
N VAL A 87 -9.18 24.62 18.42
CA VAL A 87 -8.29 24.28 19.55
C VAL A 87 -8.24 22.76 19.80
N GLU A 88 -9.39 22.09 19.69
CA GLU A 88 -9.55 20.63 19.81
C GLU A 88 -8.80 19.79 18.75
N ASN A 89 -8.37 20.41 17.64
CA ASN A 89 -7.69 19.74 16.53
C ASN A 89 -6.22 20.15 16.40
N LEU A 90 -5.72 21.08 17.22
CA LEU A 90 -4.31 21.54 17.19
C LEU A 90 -3.32 20.39 17.39
N GLU A 91 -3.55 19.51 18.35
CA GLU A 91 -2.67 18.35 18.59
C GLU A 91 -2.66 17.38 17.40
N LYS A 92 -3.82 17.16 16.77
CA LYS A 92 -3.94 16.29 15.60
C LYS A 92 -3.18 16.88 14.41
N VAL A 93 -3.34 18.18 14.16
CA VAL A 93 -2.63 18.90 13.09
C VAL A 93 -1.12 18.87 13.32
N LYS A 94 -0.66 19.08 14.56
CA LYS A 94 0.77 18.97 14.91
C LYS A 94 1.33 17.58 14.61
N LYS A 95 0.61 16.51 15.00
CA LYS A 95 1.01 15.12 14.71
C LYS A 95 1.05 14.82 13.21
N LEU A 96 0.05 15.26 12.46
CA LEU A 96 -0.01 15.09 11.00
C LEU A 96 1.14 15.81 10.31
N ARG A 97 1.46 17.03 10.74
CA ARG A 97 2.60 17.78 10.22
C ARG A 97 3.92 17.07 10.48
N ILE A 98 4.16 16.63 11.71
CA ILE A 98 5.39 15.89 12.05
C ILE A 98 5.51 14.63 11.17
N SER A 99 4.39 13.94 10.89
CA SER A 99 4.40 12.76 10.01
C SER A 99 4.70 13.07 8.53
N LYS A 100 4.34 14.29 8.07
CA LYS A 100 4.64 14.81 6.73
C LYS A 100 6.08 15.30 6.62
N MET A 101 6.62 15.89 7.69
CA MET A 101 8.00 16.37 7.76
C MET A 101 9.01 15.20 7.74
N GLY A 102 10.15 15.41 7.08
CA GLY A 102 11.20 14.40 6.93
C GLY A 102 11.28 13.81 5.52
N ILE A 103 11.69 12.54 5.43
CA ILE A 103 11.94 11.84 4.18
C ILE A 103 10.69 11.86 3.26
N GLY A 104 10.87 12.28 2.01
CA GLY A 104 9.80 12.34 1.01
C GLY A 104 9.08 11.01 0.82
N TRP A 105 7.81 11.08 0.41
CA TRP A 105 6.96 9.89 0.22
C TRP A 105 7.54 8.84 -0.74
N PRO A 106 8.27 9.17 -1.84
CA PRO A 106 8.83 8.15 -2.71
C PRO A 106 9.94 7.34 -2.02
N LEU A 107 10.77 8.02 -1.23
CA LEU A 107 11.87 7.35 -0.54
C LEU A 107 11.35 6.47 0.62
N LYS A 108 10.30 6.91 1.32
CA LYS A 108 9.60 6.08 2.32
C LYS A 108 9.08 4.77 1.70
N ALA A 109 8.52 4.83 0.49
CA ALA A 109 8.06 3.66 -0.25
C ALA A 109 9.22 2.70 -0.59
N CYS A 110 10.34 3.22 -1.08
CA CYS A 110 11.52 2.41 -1.41
C CYS A 110 12.12 1.71 -0.17
N ILE A 111 12.19 2.39 0.98
CA ILE A 111 12.72 1.82 2.22
C ILE A 111 11.81 0.70 2.75
N PHE A 112 10.49 0.83 2.57
CA PHE A 112 9.54 -0.16 3.07
C PHE A 112 9.43 -1.40 2.17
N TYR A 113 9.76 -1.28 0.89
CA TYR A 113 9.59 -2.35 -0.10
C TYR A 113 10.33 -3.66 0.23
N PRO A 114 11.60 -3.66 0.70
CA PRO A 114 12.30 -4.87 1.11
C PRO A 114 11.58 -5.67 2.21
N PHE A 115 10.84 -5.00 3.10
CA PHE A 115 10.04 -5.67 4.14
C PHE A 115 8.81 -6.37 3.57
N TYR A 116 8.29 -5.89 2.43
CA TYR A 116 7.18 -6.54 1.72
C TYR A 116 7.65 -7.70 0.85
N PHE A 117 8.90 -7.71 0.39
CA PHE A 117 9.41 -8.73 -0.52
C PHE A 117 9.24 -10.20 -0.02
N PRO A 118 9.51 -10.54 1.26
CA PRO A 118 9.29 -11.89 1.78
C PRO A 118 7.84 -12.38 1.62
N TYR A 119 6.86 -11.48 1.68
CA TYR A 119 5.46 -11.82 1.51
C TYR A 119 5.17 -12.39 0.12
N LEU A 120 5.82 -11.88 -0.93
CA LEU A 120 5.66 -12.39 -2.29
C LEU A 120 6.06 -13.87 -2.42
N LEU A 121 7.13 -14.26 -1.70
CA LEU A 121 7.62 -15.64 -1.67
C LEU A 121 6.63 -16.54 -0.92
N ILE A 122 6.16 -16.10 0.24
CA ILE A 122 5.16 -16.85 1.05
C ILE A 122 3.89 -17.10 0.23
N VAL A 123 3.38 -16.08 -0.47
CA VAL A 123 2.19 -16.22 -1.31
C VAL A 123 2.42 -17.22 -2.44
N TYR A 124 3.57 -17.14 -3.13
CA TYR A 124 3.88 -18.06 -4.21
C TYR A 124 3.92 -19.52 -3.73
N PHE A 125 4.71 -19.80 -2.70
CA PHE A 125 4.86 -21.16 -2.18
C PHE A 125 3.53 -21.66 -1.59
N GLY A 126 2.85 -20.85 -0.78
CA GLY A 126 1.56 -21.20 -0.20
C GLY A 126 0.53 -21.58 -1.26
N MET A 127 0.39 -20.77 -2.31
CA MET A 127 -0.53 -21.05 -3.42
C MET A 127 -0.10 -22.26 -4.25
N TYR A 128 1.19 -22.45 -4.46
CA TYR A 128 1.73 -23.62 -5.16
C TYR A 128 1.39 -24.93 -4.42
N PHE A 129 1.65 -25.00 -3.10
CA PHE A 129 1.33 -26.18 -2.29
C PHE A 129 -0.19 -26.41 -2.17
N PHE A 130 -0.98 -25.36 -1.95
CA PHE A 130 -2.44 -25.46 -1.86
C PHE A 130 -3.05 -26.07 -3.14
N LYS A 131 -2.64 -25.59 -4.31
CA LYS A 131 -3.09 -26.13 -5.60
C LYS A 131 -2.61 -27.54 -5.84
N LYS A 132 -1.35 -27.87 -5.48
CA LYS A 132 -0.81 -29.23 -5.60
C LYS A 132 -1.64 -30.24 -4.82
N ASN A 133 -2.04 -29.89 -3.59
CA ASN A 133 -2.88 -30.72 -2.75
C ASN A 133 -4.30 -30.89 -3.30
N GLN A 134 -4.89 -29.83 -3.89
CA GLN A 134 -6.21 -29.93 -4.55
C GLN A 134 -6.21 -30.87 -5.77
N LEU A 135 -5.14 -30.83 -6.59
CA LEU A 135 -5.01 -31.73 -7.74
C LEU A 135 -4.87 -33.19 -7.29
N LYS A 136 -4.07 -33.45 -6.26
CA LYS A 136 -3.91 -34.79 -5.67
C LYS A 136 -5.23 -35.31 -5.10
N SER A 137 -6.00 -34.47 -4.40
CA SER A 137 -7.32 -34.86 -3.87
C SER A 137 -8.35 -35.14 -4.97
N LYS A 138 -8.29 -34.44 -6.11
CA LYS A 138 -9.18 -34.72 -7.25
C LYS A 138 -8.82 -36.03 -7.96
N SER A 139 -7.54 -36.39 -8.09
CA SER A 139 -7.15 -37.64 -8.74
C SER A 139 -7.38 -38.89 -7.88
N ILE A 140 -7.55 -38.74 -6.56
CA ILE A 140 -7.89 -39.85 -5.65
C ILE A 140 -9.41 -40.13 -5.64
N LYS A 141 -10.23 -39.17 -6.10
CA LYS A 141 -11.70 -39.28 -6.12
C LYS A 141 -12.30 -39.61 -7.51
N ALA A 142 -11.47 -39.70 -8.54
CA ALA A 142 -11.86 -40.04 -9.91
C ALA A 142 -11.45 -41.48 -10.21
#